data_AF-A0A6B2TBX1-F1
#
_entry.id   AF-A0A6B2TBX1-F1
#
_cell.length_a   1.000
_cell.length_b   1.000
_cell.length_c   1.000
_cell.angle_alpha   90.00
_cell.angle_beta   90.00
_cell.angle_gamma   90.00
#
_symmetry.space_group_name_H-M   'P 1'
#
loop_
_entity.id
_entity.type
_entity.pdbx_description
1 polymer ?
#
loop_
_entity_poly.entity_id
_entity_poly.type
_entity_poly.pdbx_seq_one_letter_code
_entity_poly.pdbx_strand_id
1 'polypeptide(L)' 'TRWAQGGVAAAIGEGDTPEEHLDDTLVAGAGLCDEEAVRTLVTEGPGAVRRLIETGAHFDRDSEGAIELAREG' A
#
# COMPACT_ATOMS: atom_id res chain seq x y z
N THR A 1 -7.11 -13.13 16.70
CA THR A 1 -5.89 -13.75 16.12
C THR A 1 -5.16 -12.70 15.31
N ARG A 2 -3.82 -12.71 15.29
CA ARG A 2 -3.00 -11.77 14.49
C ARG A 2 -2.39 -12.54 13.31
N TRP A 3 -3.25 -12.94 12.37
CA TRP A 3 -2.84 -13.83 11.27
C TRP A 3 -2.19 -13.11 10.09
N ALA A 4 -2.38 -11.80 9.97
CA ALA A 4 -1.63 -11.01 8.99
C ALA A 4 -0.15 -10.96 9.42
N GLN A 5 0.74 -11.38 8.52
CA GLN A 5 2.19 -11.41 8.74
C GLN A 5 2.97 -10.60 7.68
N GLY A 6 2.31 -10.19 6.60
CA GLY A 6 2.89 -9.30 5.59
C GLY A 6 2.71 -7.82 5.95
N GLY A 7 3.13 -6.95 5.03
CA GLY A 7 2.93 -5.51 5.12
C GLY A 7 1.60 -5.04 4.53
N VAL A 8 1.45 -3.71 4.43
CA VAL A 8 0.37 -3.05 3.70
C VAL A 8 1.00 -2.37 2.49
N ALA A 9 0.64 -2.82 1.28
CA ALA A 9 1.14 -2.24 0.05
C ALA A 9 0.37 -0.93 -0.24
N ALA A 10 1.10 0.16 -0.47
CA ALA A 10 0.55 1.47 -0.80
C ALA A 10 1.64 2.35 -1.42
N ALA A 11 1.29 3.14 -2.43
CA ALA A 11 2.17 4.12 -3.06
C ALA A 11 2.48 5.30 -2.12
N ILE A 12 3.40 5.09 -1.18
CA ILE A 12 3.86 6.09 -0.19
C ILE A 12 5.36 6.39 -0.31
N GLY A 13 6.11 5.59 -1.07
CA GLY A 13 7.52 5.82 -1.33
C GLY A 13 7.77 6.94 -2.33
N GLU A 14 9.01 7.42 -2.34
CA GLU A 14 9.43 8.40 -3.34
C GLU A 14 9.45 7.76 -4.72
N GLY A 15 8.68 8.34 -5.65
CA GLY A 15 8.56 7.83 -7.01
C GLY A 15 7.45 6.81 -7.22
N ASP A 16 6.84 6.27 -6.16
CA ASP A 16 5.70 5.36 -6.29
C ASP A 16 4.46 6.13 -6.76
N THR A 17 3.71 5.55 -7.70
CA THR A 17 2.44 6.11 -8.17
C THR A 17 1.27 5.14 -7.99
N PRO A 18 0.06 5.62 -7.66
CA PRO A 18 -1.15 4.81 -7.69
C PRO A 18 -1.40 4.14 -9.05
N GLU A 19 -0.96 4.78 -10.15
CA GLU A 19 -1.10 4.27 -11.50
C GLU A 19 -0.24 3.03 -11.76
N GLU A 20 1.02 3.00 -11.30
CA GLU A 20 1.87 1.80 -11.38
C GLU A 20 1.28 0.66 -10.54
N HIS A 21 0.84 0.97 -9.33
CA HIS A 21 0.22 -0.02 -8.44
C HIS A 21 -1.11 -0.55 -9.00
N LEU A 22 -1.87 0.28 -9.72
CA LEU A 22 -3.08 -0.13 -10.45
C LEU A 22 -2.74 -1.19 -11.49
N ASP A 23 -1.75 -0.92 -12.34
CA ASP A 23 -1.33 -1.84 -13.42
C ASP A 23 -0.90 -3.19 -12.84
N ASP A 24 -0.03 -3.17 -11.83
CA ASP A 24 0.44 -4.38 -11.14
C ASP A 24 -0.73 -5.20 -10.56
N THR A 25 -1.69 -4.53 -9.93
CA THR A 25 -2.86 -5.20 -9.34
C THR A 25 -3.76 -5.82 -10.42
N LEU A 26 -3.99 -5.13 -11.54
CA LEU A 26 -4.81 -5.65 -12.64
C LEU A 26 -4.12 -6.83 -13.35
N VAL A 27 -2.80 -6.75 -13.55
CA VAL A 27 -1.98 -7.83 -14.11
C VAL A 27 -2.05 -9.06 -13.22
N ALA A 28 -1.81 -8.90 -11.90
CA ALA A 28 -1.89 -9.99 -10.93
C ALA A 28 -3.32 -10.59 -10.85
N GLY A 29 -4.34 -9.74 -11.01
CA GLY A 29 -5.74 -10.13 -11.03
C GLY A 29 -6.17 -10.97 -12.24
N ALA A 30 -5.34 -11.08 -13.28
CA ALA A 30 -5.57 -11.90 -14.47
C ALA A 30 -6.96 -11.67 -15.13
N GLY A 31 -7.41 -10.41 -15.14
CA GLY A 31 -8.70 -10.01 -15.71
C GLY A 31 -9.93 -10.32 -14.84
N LEU A 32 -9.74 -10.72 -13.59
CA LEU A 32 -10.81 -11.00 -12.63
C LEU A 32 -11.11 -9.81 -11.70
N CYS A 33 -10.28 -8.76 -11.76
CA CYS A 33 -10.49 -7.55 -10.99
C CYS A 33 -11.63 -6.69 -11.57
N ASP A 34 -12.35 -6.04 -10.68
CA ASP A 34 -13.13 -4.84 -11.02
C ASP A 34 -12.19 -3.64 -11.04
N GLU A 35 -12.00 -3.02 -12.21
CA GLU A 35 -11.05 -1.93 -12.38
C GLU A 35 -11.39 -0.70 -11.53
N GLU A 36 -12.66 -0.35 -11.36
CA GLU A 36 -13.05 0.81 -10.54
C GLU A 36 -12.71 0.56 -9.08
N ALA A 37 -12.98 -0.66 -8.59
CA ALA A 37 -12.64 -1.04 -7.22
C ALA A 37 -11.12 -0.99 -6.97
N VAL A 38 -10.31 -1.49 -7.91
CA VAL A 38 -8.85 -1.43 -7.80
C VAL A 38 -8.37 0.02 -7.84
N ARG A 39 -8.90 0.85 -8.75
CA ARG A 39 -8.55 2.27 -8.84
C ARG A 39 -8.83 3.02 -7.54
N THR A 40 -9.97 2.76 -6.90
CA THR A 40 -10.28 3.31 -5.58
C THR A 40 -9.27 2.83 -4.53
N LEU A 41 -9.02 1.52 -4.48
CA LEU A 41 -8.09 0.91 -3.52
C LEU A 41 -6.69 1.57 -3.57
N VAL A 42 -6.09 1.64 -4.75
CA VAL A 42 -4.71 2.12 -4.93
C VAL A 42 -4.58 3.64 -4.75
N THR A 43 -5.63 4.39 -5.07
CA THR A 43 -5.65 5.85 -4.91
C THR A 43 -5.88 6.27 -3.46
N GLU A 44 -6.76 5.57 -2.74
CA GLU A 44 -7.09 5.91 -1.35
C GLU A 44 -6.15 5.25 -0.33
N GLY A 45 -5.47 4.16 -0.71
CA GLY A 45 -4.57 3.37 0.12
C GLY A 45 -3.51 4.21 0.87
N PRO A 46 -2.74 5.08 0.19
CA PRO A 46 -1.76 5.95 0.84
C PRO A 46 -2.37 6.84 1.93
N GLY A 47 -3.58 7.35 1.72
CA GLY A 47 -4.29 8.13 2.73
C GLY A 47 -4.74 7.28 3.92
N ALA A 48 -5.20 6.05 3.66
CA ALA A 48 -5.59 5.11 4.70
C ALA A 48 -4.41 4.71 5.59
N VAL A 49 -3.23 4.43 5.02
CA VAL A 49 -2.00 4.12 5.78
C VAL A 49 -1.61 5.27 6.70
N ARG A 50 -1.63 6.52 6.21
CA ARG A 50 -1.35 7.70 7.04
C ARG A 50 -2.33 7.83 8.20
N ARG A 51 -3.63 7.63 7.97
CA ARG A 51 -4.64 7.63 9.05
C ARG A 51 -4.42 6.53 10.08
N LEU A 52 -3.96 5.34 9.66
CA LEU A 52 -3.62 4.27 10.60
C LEU A 52 -2.48 4.70 11.52
N ILE A 53 -1.42 5.32 10.97
CA ILE A 53 -0.30 5.85 11.75
C ILE A 53 -0.77 6.93 12.73
N GLU A 54 -1.59 7.88 12.27
CA GLU A 54 -2.17 8.93 13.11
C GLU A 54 -3.03 8.38 14.27
N THR A 55 -3.68 7.24 14.05
CA THR A 55 -4.53 6.57 15.05
C THR A 55 -3.73 5.63 15.97
N GLY A 56 -2.40 5.57 15.81
CA GLY A 56 -1.50 4.83 16.70
C GLY A 56 -1.04 3.46 16.17
N ALA A 57 -1.23 3.16 14.88
CA ALA A 57 -0.56 2.01 14.27
C ALA A 57 0.95 2.26 14.21
N HIS A 58 1.73 1.26 14.65
CA HIS A 58 3.19 1.32 14.64
C HIS A 58 3.72 0.60 13.40
N PHE A 59 4.33 1.37 12.50
CA PHE A 59 5.11 0.87 11.37
C PHE A 59 6.59 0.98 11.69
N ASP A 60 7.39 0.08 11.11
CA ASP A 60 8.84 0.12 11.21
C ASP A 60 9.39 1.40 10.59
N ARG A 61 10.47 1.92 11.18
CA ARG A 61 11.08 3.19 10.80
C ARG A 61 12.59 3.06 10.75
N ASP A 62 13.20 3.76 9.81
CA ASP A 62 14.64 3.86 9.71
C ASP A 62 15.26 4.78 10.79
N SER A 63 16.58 4.95 10.75
CA SER A 63 17.31 5.82 11.67
C SER A 63 16.97 7.31 11.54
N GLU A 64 16.34 7.72 10.44
CA GLU A 64 15.91 9.10 10.18
C GLU A 64 14.43 9.31 10.59
N GLY A 65 13.74 8.24 10.97
CA GLY A 65 12.35 8.24 11.43
C GLY A 65 11.33 8.18 10.30
N ALA A 66 11.77 7.96 9.05
CA ALA A 66 10.90 7.68 7.92
C ALA A 66 10.39 6.24 7.98
N ILE A 67 9.27 5.94 7.30
CA ILE A 67 8.72 4.58 7.23
C ILE A 67 9.72 3.70 6.49
N GLU A 68 10.08 2.56 7.07
CA GLU A 68 10.94 1.59 6.41
C GLU A 68 10.11 0.85 5.33
N LEU A 69 10.41 1.15 4.06
CA LEU A 69 9.68 0.62 2.92
C LEU A 69 10.26 -0.73 2.49
N ALA A 70 9.40 -1.74 2.37
CA ALA A 70 9.72 -3.03 1.76
C ALA A 70 9.21 -3.06 0.32
N ARG A 71 9.90 -3.81 -0.54
CA ARG A 71 9.39 -4.06 -1.91
C ARG A 71 8.19 -5.00 -1.88
N GLU A 72 7.24 -4.70 -2.74
CA GLU A 72 6.14 -5.59 -3.09
C GLU A 72 6.72 -6.86 -3.76
N GLY A 73 6.13 -8.02 -3.46
CA GLY A 73 6.63 -9.33 -3.92
C GLY A 73 5.84 -9.90 -5.08
#